data_AF-A0A3P6LAP5-F1
#
_entry.id   AF-A0A3P6LAP5-F1
#
_cell.length_a   1.000
_cell.length_b   1.000
_cell.length_c   1.000
_cell.angle_alpha   90.00
_cell.angle_beta   90.00
_cell.angle_gamma   90.00
#
_symmetry.space_group_name_H-M   'P 1'
#
loop_
_entity.id
_entity.type
_entity.pdbx_description
1 polymer ?
#
loop_
_entity_poly.entity_id
_entity_poly.type
_entity_poly.pdbx_seq_one_letter_code
_entity_poly.pdbx_strand_id
1 'polypeptide(L)'
;MATKGLVGLERVDLIRGVVFENGYYDWGCVVNDVLPNICKGNARIPIFHFLNHAKLINPDGSIINETELSGGVLSRLNITPISFQSQGWDKRRSETVPEVKVGVNELYLAYDFTFFLRMMPYMEPGLIKRDMGELLKILKKHIDEAMNTQVLSSNFCKLVCIYDYIKNSHRY
;
A
#
# COMPACT_ATOMS: atom_id res chain seq x y z
N MET A 1 -25.47 10.59 3.72
CA MET A 1 -24.37 9.61 3.57
C MET A 1 -24.41 8.73 4.80
N ALA A 2 -24.57 7.42 4.64
CA ALA A 2 -24.66 6.51 5.78
C ALA A 2 -23.28 6.42 6.45
N THR A 3 -23.19 6.91 7.67
CA THR A 3 -22.01 6.84 8.53
C THR A 3 -21.84 5.37 8.93
N LYS A 4 -21.10 4.58 8.15
CA LYS A 4 -20.55 3.33 8.68
C LYS A 4 -19.76 3.71 9.92
N GLY A 5 -20.19 3.24 11.10
CA GLY A 5 -19.40 3.37 12.31
C GLY A 5 -18.02 2.76 12.10
N LEU A 6 -16.98 3.27 12.77
CA LEU A 6 -15.58 2.87 12.58
C LEU A 6 -15.36 1.34 12.65
N VAL A 7 -16.18 0.63 13.43
CA VAL A 7 -16.18 -0.84 13.58
C VAL A 7 -16.58 -1.60 12.30
N GLY A 8 -17.24 -0.95 11.34
CA GLY A 8 -17.68 -1.54 10.07
C GLY A 8 -16.80 -1.24 8.86
N LEU A 9 -15.59 -0.69 9.08
CA LEU A 9 -14.63 -0.46 7.99
C LEU A 9 -14.11 -1.79 7.45
N GLU A 10 -14.04 -1.87 6.13
CA GLU A 10 -13.51 -3.03 5.41
C GLU A 10 -12.16 -2.68 4.76
N ARG A 11 -11.48 -3.70 4.23
CA ARG A 11 -10.23 -3.51 3.49
C ARG A 11 -10.36 -2.47 2.38
N VAL A 12 -11.47 -2.47 1.64
CA VAL A 12 -11.70 -1.51 0.55
C VAL A 12 -11.76 -0.08 1.07
N ASP A 13 -12.33 0.14 2.25
CA ASP A 13 -12.43 1.46 2.86
C ASP A 13 -11.04 1.99 3.27
N LEU A 14 -10.18 1.11 3.80
CA LEU A 14 -8.79 1.47 4.11
C LEU A 14 -7.98 1.78 2.84
N ILE A 15 -8.12 0.95 1.79
CA ILE A 15 -7.45 1.17 0.50
C ILE A 15 -7.87 2.50 -0.12
N ARG A 16 -9.18 2.81 -0.10
CA ARG A 16 -9.71 4.10 -0.59
C ARG A 16 -9.22 5.25 0.28
N GLY A 17 -9.15 5.08 1.60
CA GLY A 17 -8.63 6.09 2.52
C GLY A 17 -7.20 6.52 2.15
N VAL A 18 -6.33 5.58 1.81
CA VAL A 18 -4.96 5.87 1.38
C VAL A 18 -4.90 6.54 0.00
N VAL A 19 -5.72 6.07 -0.95
CA VAL A 19 -5.68 6.55 -2.35
C VAL A 19 -6.34 7.93 -2.50
N PHE A 20 -7.41 8.21 -1.76
CA PHE A 20 -8.15 9.48 -1.88
C PHE A 20 -7.82 10.48 -0.77
N GLU A 21 -7.24 10.06 0.35
CA GLU A 21 -6.91 10.90 1.51
C GLU A 21 -8.11 11.70 2.03
N ASN A 22 -9.32 11.18 1.82
CA ASN A 22 -10.58 11.82 2.17
C ASN A 22 -11.22 11.21 3.43
N GLY A 23 -10.51 10.31 4.10
CA GLY A 23 -10.96 9.68 5.33
C GLY A 23 -10.81 10.64 6.50
N TYR A 24 -11.91 11.27 6.94
CA TYR A 24 -11.96 11.92 8.25
C TYR A 24 -12.23 10.86 9.32
N TYR A 25 -11.27 9.95 9.51
CA TYR A 25 -11.37 8.92 10.53
C TYR A 25 -10.82 9.42 11.86
N ASP A 26 -11.35 8.88 12.96
CA ASP A 26 -10.59 8.88 14.21
C ASP A 26 -9.42 7.90 14.04
N TRP A 27 -8.23 8.46 13.81
CA TRP A 27 -7.02 7.70 13.53
C TRP A 27 -6.63 6.77 14.68
N GLY A 28 -6.87 7.17 15.92
CA GLY A 28 -6.62 6.34 17.10
C GLY A 28 -7.53 5.11 17.11
N CYS A 29 -8.82 5.32 16.85
CA CYS A 29 -9.79 4.22 16.73
C CYS A 29 -9.46 3.28 15.56
N VAL A 30 -9.04 3.81 14.41
CA VAL A 30 -8.64 2.96 13.27
C VAL A 30 -7.44 2.08 13.66
N VAL A 31 -6.44 2.63 14.33
CA VAL A 31 -5.25 1.87 14.72
C VAL A 31 -5.56 0.82 15.80
N ASN A 32 -6.42 1.14 16.76
CA ASN A 32 -6.66 0.29 17.93
C ASN A 32 -7.79 -0.72 17.74
N ASP A 33 -8.81 -0.39 16.95
CA ASP A 33 -10.04 -1.20 16.84
C ASP A 33 -10.21 -1.83 15.45
N VAL A 34 -9.73 -1.16 14.40
CA VAL A 34 -9.97 -1.59 13.01
C VAL A 34 -8.81 -2.40 12.45
N LEU A 35 -7.59 -1.83 12.47
CA LEU A 35 -6.40 -2.50 11.96
C LEU A 35 -6.15 -3.87 12.61
N PRO A 36 -6.32 -4.07 13.93
CA PRO A 36 -6.08 -5.37 14.55
C PRO A 36 -7.03 -6.46 14.04
N ASN A 37 -8.23 -6.09 13.63
CA ASN A 37 -9.22 -7.02 13.11
C ASN A 37 -9.00 -7.29 11.62
N ILE A 38 -8.78 -6.25 10.81
CA ILE A 38 -8.60 -6.42 9.36
C ILE A 38 -7.26 -7.10 9.03
N CYS A 39 -6.20 -6.82 9.79
CA CYS A 39 -4.89 -7.44 9.60
C CYS A 39 -4.88 -8.94 9.94
N LYS A 40 -5.84 -9.43 10.74
CA LYS A 40 -6.07 -10.88 10.96
C LYS A 40 -6.67 -11.47 9.68
N GLY A 41 -5.82 -12.03 8.82
CA GLY A 41 -6.23 -12.76 7.62
C GLY A 41 -6.01 -12.04 6.29
N ASN A 42 -5.70 -10.73 6.27
CA ASN A 42 -5.43 -10.00 5.03
C ASN A 42 -3.97 -9.56 4.90
N ALA A 43 -3.13 -10.25 4.13
CA ALA A 43 -1.71 -9.90 4.00
C ALA A 43 -1.41 -8.48 3.42
N ARG A 44 -2.37 -7.87 2.71
CA ARG A 44 -2.16 -6.63 1.93
C ARG A 44 -3.05 -5.50 2.42
N ILE A 45 -2.68 -4.93 3.57
CA ILE A 45 -3.36 -3.81 4.22
C ILE A 45 -2.33 -2.69 4.38
N PRO A 46 -2.58 -1.48 3.85
CA PRO A 46 -1.74 -0.33 4.14
C PRO A 46 -1.96 0.10 5.60
N ILE A 47 -0.87 0.37 6.31
CA ILE A 47 -0.91 0.71 7.74
C ILE A 47 -0.20 2.02 8.06
N PHE A 48 0.75 2.44 7.22
CA PHE A 48 1.62 3.57 7.52
C PHE A 48 0.85 4.89 7.46
N HIS A 49 -0.10 5.05 6.52
CA HIS A 49 -1.00 6.19 6.46
C HIS A 49 -1.71 6.40 7.79
N PHE A 50 -2.32 5.35 8.34
CA PHE A 50 -3.11 5.42 9.57
C PHE A 50 -2.22 5.66 10.79
N LEU A 51 -1.08 4.96 10.88
CA LEU A 51 -0.12 5.15 11.97
C LEU A 51 0.50 6.56 11.95
N ASN A 52 0.81 7.10 10.76
CA ASN A 52 1.37 8.44 10.62
C ASN A 52 0.36 9.51 11.07
N HIS A 53 -0.89 9.39 10.62
CA HIS A 53 -1.96 10.32 11.04
C HIS A 53 -2.31 10.19 12.53
N ALA A 54 -2.17 9.00 13.11
CA ALA A 54 -2.26 8.78 14.56
C ALA A 54 -1.02 9.28 15.34
N LYS A 55 0.00 9.82 14.66
CA LYS A 55 1.27 10.28 15.24
C LYS A 55 2.03 9.17 15.97
N LEU A 56 1.97 7.95 15.45
CA LEU A 56 2.66 6.78 15.98
C LEU A 56 3.95 6.44 15.22
N ILE A 57 4.35 7.29 14.26
CA ILE A 57 5.59 7.15 13.50
C ILE A 57 6.47 8.36 13.78
N ASN A 58 7.71 8.12 14.22
CA ASN A 58 8.72 9.15 14.42
C ASN A 58 9.23 9.71 13.07
N PRO A 59 9.91 10.86 13.05
CA PRO A 59 10.50 11.42 11.82
C PRO A 59 11.54 10.51 11.14
N ASP A 60 12.15 9.58 11.87
CA ASP A 60 13.12 8.60 11.35
C ASP A 60 12.46 7.29 10.87
N GLY A 61 11.12 7.20 10.93
CA GLY A 61 10.36 6.03 10.54
C GLY A 61 10.30 4.90 11.57
N SER A 62 10.83 5.12 12.78
CA SER A 62 10.62 4.23 13.93
C SER A 62 9.21 4.41 14.50
N ILE A 63 8.69 3.38 15.19
CA ILE A 63 7.33 3.36 15.71
C ILE A 63 7.32 3.71 17.19
N ILE A 64 6.36 4.54 17.59
CA ILE A 64 6.13 4.91 18.99
C ILE A 64 5.34 3.78 19.66
N ASN A 65 5.82 3.29 20.80
CA ASN A 65 5.15 2.30 21.65
C ASN A 65 4.68 1.03 20.90
N GLU A 66 5.62 0.35 20.23
CA GLU A 66 5.33 -0.91 19.50
C GLU A 66 4.59 -1.96 20.35
N THR A 67 4.79 -1.97 21.66
CA THR A 67 4.19 -2.93 22.60
C THR A 67 2.67 -2.88 22.69
N GLU A 68 2.04 -1.78 22.27
CA GLU A 68 0.58 -1.62 22.29
C GLU A 68 -0.09 -2.06 20.97
N LEU A 69 0.71 -2.32 19.93
CA LEU A 69 0.18 -2.71 18.62
C LEU A 69 -0.09 -4.22 18.54
N SER A 70 -1.20 -4.57 17.90
CA SER A 70 -1.54 -5.97 17.65
C SER A 70 -0.49 -6.67 16.76
N GLY A 71 -0.29 -7.97 16.95
CA GLY A 71 0.68 -8.77 16.18
C GLY A 71 0.49 -8.70 14.65
N GLY A 72 -0.76 -8.54 14.19
CA GLY A 72 -1.07 -8.30 12.78
C GLY A 72 -0.45 -6.99 12.28
N VAL A 73 -0.62 -5.89 13.02
CA VAL A 73 0.00 -4.60 12.66
C VAL A 73 1.53 -4.70 12.75
N LEU A 74 2.06 -5.28 13.83
CA LEU A 74 3.51 -5.46 14.03
C LEU A 74 4.20 -6.18 12.88
N SER A 75 3.60 -7.26 12.35
CA SER A 75 4.17 -8.02 11.23
C SER A 75 4.35 -7.19 9.94
N ARG A 76 3.64 -6.06 9.81
CA ARG A 76 3.73 -5.15 8.67
C ARG A 76 4.70 -3.99 8.90
N LEU A 77 5.16 -3.76 10.13
CA LEU A 77 6.16 -2.72 10.43
C LEU A 77 7.55 -3.08 9.89
N ASN A 78 7.87 -4.38 9.92
CA ASN A 78 9.18 -4.91 9.54
C ASN A 78 9.28 -5.27 8.05
N ILE A 79 8.35 -4.81 7.22
CA ILE A 79 8.39 -5.06 5.78
C ILE A 79 9.46 -4.18 5.13
N THR A 80 10.11 -4.77 4.12
CA THR A 80 11.07 -4.11 3.24
C THR A 80 10.52 -4.13 1.81
N PRO A 81 11.09 -3.39 0.86
CA PRO A 81 10.69 -3.47 -0.54
C PRO A 81 10.65 -4.92 -1.08
N ILE A 82 11.59 -5.75 -0.63
CA ILE A 82 11.67 -7.18 -1.01
C ILE A 82 10.45 -7.97 -0.53
N SER A 83 9.84 -7.59 0.60
CA SER A 83 8.64 -8.25 1.14
C SER A 83 7.43 -8.18 0.17
N PHE A 84 7.42 -7.22 -0.75
CA PHE A 84 6.36 -7.11 -1.76
C PHE A 84 6.62 -7.94 -3.03
N GLN A 85 7.85 -8.41 -3.23
CA GLN A 85 8.24 -9.13 -4.44
C GLN A 85 7.76 -10.57 -4.42
N SER A 86 7.15 -10.99 -5.53
CA SER A 86 6.90 -12.41 -5.76
C SER A 86 8.23 -13.12 -6.04
N GLN A 87 8.38 -14.37 -5.63
CA GLN A 87 9.56 -15.16 -5.97
C GLN A 87 9.35 -15.91 -7.30
N GLY A 88 10.43 -16.37 -7.93
CA GLY A 88 10.36 -17.22 -9.12
C GLY A 88 10.23 -16.44 -10.43
N TRP A 89 9.17 -16.73 -11.20
CA TRP A 89 9.04 -16.28 -12.59
C TRP A 89 9.01 -14.75 -12.73
N ASP A 90 8.24 -14.06 -11.89
CA ASP A 90 8.12 -12.60 -11.96
C ASP A 90 9.43 -11.89 -11.61
N LYS A 91 10.23 -12.48 -10.72
CA LYS A 91 11.57 -11.96 -10.40
C LYS A 91 12.47 -12.02 -11.64
N ARG A 92 12.57 -13.18 -12.29
CA ARG A 92 13.37 -13.34 -13.53
C ARG A 92 12.87 -12.43 -14.63
N ARG A 93 11.56 -12.29 -14.76
CA ARG A 93 10.95 -11.43 -15.77
C ARG A 93 11.23 -9.95 -15.52
N SER A 94 11.25 -9.52 -14.26
CA SER A 94 11.58 -8.12 -13.92
C SER A 94 12.98 -7.71 -14.36
N GLU A 95 13.93 -8.66 -14.42
CA GLU A 95 15.30 -8.40 -14.86
C GLU A 95 15.38 -8.07 -16.36
N THR A 96 14.39 -8.51 -17.14
CA THR A 96 14.33 -8.32 -18.60
C THR A 96 13.36 -7.22 -19.03
N VAL A 97 12.75 -6.48 -18.10
CA VAL A 97 11.81 -5.38 -18.39
C VAL A 97 12.55 -4.05 -18.12
N PRO A 98 13.05 -3.36 -19.16
CA PRO A 98 13.84 -2.14 -18.98
C PRO A 98 13.11 -1.06 -18.17
N GLU A 99 11.80 -0.92 -18.36
CA GLU A 99 10.97 0.13 -17.78
C GLU A 99 10.89 0.04 -16.25
N VAL A 100 11.11 -1.14 -15.67
CA VAL A 100 11.22 -1.33 -14.20
C VAL A 100 12.38 -0.51 -13.62
N LYS A 101 13.42 -0.23 -14.42
CA LYS A 101 14.58 0.58 -14.04
C LYS A 101 14.47 2.05 -14.44
N VAL A 102 13.40 2.44 -15.14
CA VAL A 102 13.23 3.80 -15.65
C VAL A 102 12.27 4.59 -14.79
N GLY A 103 11.05 4.09 -14.57
CA GLY A 103 10.02 4.85 -13.86
C GLY A 103 8.62 4.27 -13.97
N VAL A 104 7.73 4.80 -13.14
CA VAL A 104 6.34 4.33 -13.02
C VAL A 104 5.58 4.56 -14.31
N ASN A 105 5.77 5.74 -14.92
CA ASN A 105 5.05 6.13 -16.11
C ASN A 105 5.48 5.30 -17.32
N GLU A 106 6.78 5.05 -17.49
CA GLU A 106 7.31 4.24 -18.58
C GLU A 106 6.78 2.81 -18.50
N LEU A 107 6.78 2.21 -17.31
CA LEU A 107 6.23 0.88 -17.11
C LEU A 107 4.72 0.84 -17.37
N TYR A 108 3.98 1.87 -16.96
CA TYR A 108 2.53 1.95 -17.14
C TYR A 108 2.13 2.15 -18.62
N LEU A 109 2.91 2.89 -19.39
CA LEU A 109 2.63 3.15 -20.81
C LEU A 109 3.04 1.98 -21.73
N ALA A 110 4.07 1.22 -21.34
CA ALA A 110 4.60 0.14 -22.17
C ALA A 110 3.78 -1.15 -22.10
N TYR A 111 3.01 -1.36 -21.03
CA TYR A 111 2.37 -2.65 -20.76
C TYR A 111 0.94 -2.53 -20.25
N ASP A 112 0.20 -3.65 -20.32
CA ASP A 112 -1.14 -3.73 -19.72
C ASP A 112 -1.10 -3.58 -18.19
N PHE A 113 -2.25 -3.23 -17.61
CA PHE A 113 -2.34 -2.93 -16.18
C PHE A 113 -2.05 -4.15 -15.29
N THR A 114 -2.39 -5.37 -15.73
CA THR A 114 -2.09 -6.59 -14.96
C THR A 114 -0.59 -6.79 -14.86
N PHE A 115 0.12 -6.58 -15.97
CA PHE A 115 1.57 -6.68 -16.03
C PHE A 115 2.24 -5.58 -15.20
N PHE A 116 1.78 -4.34 -15.35
CA PHE A 116 2.21 -3.20 -14.53
C PHE A 116 2.13 -3.54 -13.03
N LEU A 117 0.97 -4.00 -12.55
CA LEU A 117 0.76 -4.36 -11.14
C LEU A 117 1.74 -5.44 -10.65
N ARG A 118 2.13 -6.38 -11.51
CA ARG A 118 3.06 -7.47 -11.17
C ARG A 118 4.52 -7.03 -11.15
N MET A 119 4.90 -6.06 -11.99
CA MET A 119 6.29 -5.60 -12.12
C MET A 119 6.65 -4.45 -11.17
N MET A 120 5.68 -3.63 -10.75
CA MET A 120 5.90 -2.53 -9.80
C MET A 120 6.68 -2.90 -8.53
N PRO A 121 6.47 -4.07 -7.87
CA PRO A 121 7.24 -4.45 -6.68
C PRO A 121 8.77 -4.60 -6.89
N TYR A 122 9.22 -4.69 -8.14
CA TYR A 122 10.64 -4.83 -8.48
C TYR A 122 11.30 -3.50 -8.84
N MET A 123 10.53 -2.41 -8.91
CA MET A 123 11.07 -1.07 -9.13
C MET A 123 11.72 -0.55 -7.86
N GLU A 124 12.87 0.13 -7.99
CA GLU A 124 13.54 0.70 -6.84
C GLU A 124 12.67 1.77 -6.16
N PRO A 125 12.64 1.82 -4.81
CA PRO A 125 11.82 2.79 -4.09
C PRO A 125 12.09 4.25 -4.46
N GLY A 126 13.33 4.60 -4.81
CA GLY A 126 13.70 5.94 -5.25
C GLY A 126 13.00 6.38 -6.54
N LEU A 127 12.81 5.46 -7.49
CA LEU A 127 12.08 5.73 -8.74
C LEU A 127 10.58 5.87 -8.47
N ILE A 128 10.04 5.01 -7.61
CA ILE A 128 8.64 5.11 -7.20
C ILE A 128 8.41 6.45 -6.46
N LYS A 129 9.32 6.84 -5.55
CA LYS A 129 9.28 8.10 -4.82
C LYS A 129 9.31 9.31 -5.76
N ARG A 130 10.17 9.28 -6.78
CA ARG A 130 10.24 10.31 -7.83
C ARG A 130 8.90 10.48 -8.55
N ASP A 131 8.23 9.37 -8.88
CA ASP A 131 7.01 9.37 -9.70
C ASP A 131 5.71 9.22 -8.89
N MET A 132 5.74 9.53 -7.58
CA MET A 132 4.60 9.34 -6.68
C MET A 132 3.30 9.99 -7.14
N GLY A 133 3.41 11.16 -7.79
CA GLY A 133 2.26 11.87 -8.35
C GLY A 133 1.56 11.07 -9.46
N GLU A 134 2.33 10.44 -10.34
CA GLU A 134 1.80 9.60 -11.42
C GLU A 134 1.25 8.29 -10.87
N LEU A 135 1.95 7.66 -9.92
CA LEU A 135 1.45 6.47 -9.24
C LEU A 135 0.09 6.73 -8.58
N LEU A 136 -0.08 7.86 -7.90
CA LEU A 136 -1.36 8.22 -7.28
C LEU A 136 -2.48 8.39 -8.32
N LYS A 137 -2.21 9.02 -9.48
CA LYS A 137 -3.19 9.16 -10.56
C LYS A 137 -3.61 7.78 -11.10
N ILE A 138 -2.66 6.87 -11.30
CA ILE A 138 -2.92 5.49 -11.75
C ILE A 138 -3.77 4.75 -10.71
N LEU A 139 -3.43 4.83 -9.43
CA LEU A 139 -4.21 4.21 -8.35
C LEU A 139 -5.66 4.73 -8.32
N LYS A 140 -5.85 6.04 -8.39
CA LYS A 140 -7.19 6.67 -8.44
C LYS A 140 -7.99 6.23 -9.66
N LYS A 141 -7.34 6.12 -10.83
CA LYS A 141 -7.97 5.71 -12.09
C LYS A 141 -8.52 4.29 -12.04
N HIS A 142 -7.82 3.36 -11.38
CA HIS A 142 -8.10 1.92 -11.49
C HIS A 142 -8.76 1.30 -10.25
N ILE A 143 -8.94 2.05 -9.16
CA ILE A 143 -9.42 1.49 -7.89
C ILE A 143 -10.78 0.79 -8.01
N ASP A 144 -11.73 1.34 -8.77
CA ASP A 144 -13.07 0.76 -8.90
C ASP A 144 -13.03 -0.57 -9.68
N GLU A 145 -12.30 -0.63 -10.79
CA GLU A 145 -12.13 -1.86 -11.56
C GLU A 145 -11.36 -2.92 -10.74
N ALA A 146 -10.26 -2.52 -10.13
CA ALA A 146 -9.36 -3.44 -9.44
C ALA A 146 -9.99 -4.03 -8.18
N MET A 147 -10.81 -3.27 -7.45
CA MET A 147 -11.47 -3.79 -6.25
C MET A 147 -12.64 -4.73 -6.56
N ASN A 148 -13.25 -4.62 -7.74
CA ASN A 148 -14.33 -5.51 -8.19
C ASN A 148 -13.82 -6.73 -8.99
N THR A 149 -12.56 -6.72 -9.43
CA THR A 149 -11.98 -7.79 -10.24
C THR A 149 -11.03 -8.65 -9.41
N GLN A 150 -11.41 -9.92 -9.16
CA GLN A 150 -10.67 -10.84 -8.28
C GLN A 150 -9.20 -11.00 -8.69
N VAL A 151 -8.91 -11.08 -9.99
CA VAL A 151 -7.55 -11.27 -10.50
C VAL A 151 -6.65 -10.04 -10.32
N LEU A 152 -7.23 -8.84 -10.21
CA LEU A 152 -6.51 -7.58 -10.02
C LEU A 152 -6.38 -7.20 -8.54
N SER A 153 -7.43 -7.43 -7.74
CA SER A 153 -7.57 -6.92 -6.37
C SER A 153 -6.34 -7.19 -5.50
N SER A 154 -5.80 -8.40 -5.57
CA SER A 154 -4.64 -8.78 -4.77
C SER A 154 -3.38 -7.98 -5.12
N ASN A 155 -3.03 -7.85 -6.40
CA ASN A 155 -1.85 -7.08 -6.81
C ASN A 155 -2.09 -5.56 -6.69
N PHE A 156 -3.32 -5.11 -6.88
CA PHE A 156 -3.68 -3.71 -6.66
C PHE A 156 -3.52 -3.32 -5.18
N CYS A 157 -4.07 -4.09 -4.24
CA CYS A 157 -3.86 -3.85 -2.81
C CYS A 157 -2.37 -3.85 -2.44
N LYS A 158 -1.58 -4.74 -3.05
CA LYS A 158 -0.12 -4.75 -2.87
C LYS A 158 0.50 -3.42 -3.31
N LEU A 159 0.13 -2.92 -4.49
CA LEU A 159 0.62 -1.64 -5.00
C LEU A 159 0.25 -0.47 -4.09
N VAL A 160 -0.97 -0.46 -3.55
CA VAL A 160 -1.39 0.54 -2.56
C VAL A 160 -0.55 0.44 -1.28
N CYS A 161 -0.22 -0.76 -0.81
CA CYS A 161 0.70 -0.94 0.33
C CYS A 161 2.11 -0.42 0.03
N ILE A 162 2.62 -0.59 -1.20
CA ILE A 162 3.92 -0.03 -1.61
C ILE A 162 3.86 1.50 -1.62
N TYR A 163 2.82 2.08 -2.22
CA TYR A 163 2.58 3.52 -2.22
C TYR A 163 2.53 4.08 -0.79
N ASP A 164 1.74 3.44 0.08
CA ASP A 164 1.60 3.80 1.48
C ASP A 164 2.94 3.75 2.22
N TYR A 165 3.68 2.65 2.05
CA TYR A 165 4.99 2.47 2.66
C TYR A 165 5.97 3.57 2.26
N ILE A 166 6.07 3.89 0.97
CA ILE A 166 7.02 4.91 0.49
C ILE A 166 6.58 6.32 0.92
N LYS A 167 5.28 6.60 0.93
CA LYS A 167 4.76 7.93 1.29
C LYS A 167 4.81 8.20 2.79
N ASN A 168 4.39 7.24 3.60
CA ASN A 168 3.97 7.49 4.99
C ASN A 168 4.87 6.83 6.03
N SER A 169 5.83 5.99 5.65
CA SER A 169 6.70 5.34 6.65
C SER A 169 7.86 6.21 7.15
N HIS A 170 8.12 7.37 6.51
CA HIS A 170 9.31 8.22 6.72
C HIS A 170 10.67 7.53 6.46
N ARG A 171 10.68 6.36 5.81
CA ARG A 171 11.92 5.59 5.53
C ARG A 171 12.59 5.95 4.19
N TYR A 172 11.94 6.76 3.36
CA TYR A 172 12.38 7.10 2.01
C TYR A 172 12.23 8.58 1.77
#